data_AF-A0A7X5YCW9-F1
#
_entry.id   AF-A0A7X5YCW9-F1
#
_cell.length_a   1.000
_cell.length_b   1.000
_cell.length_c   1.000
_cell.angle_alpha   90.00
_cell.angle_beta   90.00
_cell.angle_gamma   90.00
#
_symmetry.space_group_name_H-M   'P 1'
#
loop_
_entity.id
_entity.type
_entity.pdbx_description
1 polymer ?
#
loop_
_entity_poly.entity_id
_entity_poly.type
_entity_poly.pdbx_seq_one_letter_code
_entity_poly.pdbx_strand_id
1 'polypeptide(L)'
;MFENYSEVVMLLVKVRQQNLTEEEEEKVRSWREESPENEVLYAKVMSVEFMKMKMAQRARTDSERAYAKVKRRAQRRVRVRRFCYLSSAVASVFLLLGGWFYFDRMELSGLERLNAASEIIAEGSKAELILSSGECVMLGKGQLDSVWMHEGMEVHSTEGRVSYTGERLCREKCDTEELQYNILRVPRGGEYSVVLGDGTSVCLNSESELRYPVQFDRGERRVFLRGEGYFEVAKDPEHPFVVEVEDAKIEVLGTIFNVSGYAEEERVVTTLVEGVVRLSSDNESVLLEPNEQGVLDKDGHLSKVEVNVFPYVAWQKGLFVFRQQSLERVMQVVSRWYDVKVVFKDEETKRISFTGNMRRYGNFEQVVRMLEMTGGLNFNIEGRTIYITEK
;
A
#
# COMPACT_ATOMS: atom_id res chain seq x y z
N MET A 1 61.12 69.24 26.87
CA MET A 1 60.28 68.26 27.59
C MET A 1 59.89 67.16 26.61
N PHE A 2 60.53 65.99 26.71
CA PHE A 2 60.26 64.86 25.81
C PHE A 2 58.94 64.18 26.21
N GLU A 3 57.94 64.15 25.33
CA GLU A 3 56.66 63.47 25.59
C GLU A 3 56.76 61.93 25.42
N ASN A 4 57.90 61.41 24.93
CA ASN A 4 58.05 59.98 24.67
C ASN A 4 59.41 59.42 25.12
N TYR A 5 59.39 58.55 26.12
CA TYR A 5 60.57 57.85 26.65
C TYR A 5 61.34 57.05 25.58
N SER A 6 60.69 56.60 24.49
CA SER A 6 61.39 55.90 23.41
C SER A 6 62.34 56.80 22.62
N GLU A 7 62.01 58.09 22.51
CA GLU A 7 62.79 59.06 21.75
C GLU A 7 64.10 59.39 22.47
N VAL A 8 64.03 59.61 23.79
CA VAL A 8 65.20 59.76 24.67
C VAL A 8 66.12 58.54 24.56
N VAL A 9 65.58 57.32 24.59
CA VAL A 9 66.38 56.10 24.46
C VAL A 9 67.11 56.03 23.11
N MET A 10 66.46 56.44 22.01
CA MET A 10 67.13 56.48 20.70
C MET A 10 68.24 57.53 20.65
N LEU A 11 68.03 58.71 21.24
CA LEU A 11 69.06 59.74 21.33
C LEU A 11 70.25 59.27 22.17
N LEU A 12 70.03 58.60 23.30
CA LEU A 12 71.11 58.02 24.12
C LEU A 12 71.92 56.95 23.37
N VAL A 13 71.28 56.20 22.46
CA VAL A 13 71.99 55.27 21.58
C VAL A 13 72.86 56.03 20.57
N LYS A 14 72.34 57.12 19.97
CA LYS A 14 73.08 57.98 19.04
C LYS A 14 74.26 58.70 19.69
N VAL A 15 74.10 59.19 20.93
CA VAL A 15 75.17 59.76 21.76
C VAL A 15 76.37 58.83 21.81
N ARG A 16 76.13 57.55 22.05
CA ARG A 16 77.19 56.54 22.14
C ARG A 16 77.82 56.23 20.78
N GLN A 17 77.03 56.28 19.71
CA GLN A 17 77.51 56.06 18.35
C GLN A 17 78.28 57.28 17.79
N GLN A 18 78.41 58.36 18.57
CA GLN A 18 79.03 59.62 18.16
C GLN A 18 78.41 60.18 16.87
N ASN A 19 77.09 60.00 16.73
CA ASN A 19 76.34 60.32 15.51
C ASN A 19 75.11 61.16 15.85
N LEU A 20 75.33 62.29 16.51
CA LEU A 20 74.32 63.27 16.84
C LEU A 20 74.45 64.48 15.92
N THR A 21 73.33 65.07 15.55
CA THR A 21 73.31 66.43 15.00
C THR A 21 73.39 67.46 16.14
N GLU A 22 73.80 68.69 15.83
CA GLU A 22 73.87 69.77 16.83
C GLU A 22 72.52 70.00 17.55
N GLU A 23 71.40 69.89 16.81
CA GLU A 23 70.05 70.00 17.37
C GLU A 23 69.73 68.84 18.34
N GLU A 24 70.22 67.64 18.08
CA GLU A 24 70.05 66.47 18.94
C GLU A 24 70.93 66.54 20.20
N GLU A 25 72.14 67.10 20.09
CA GLU A 25 73.01 67.37 21.24
C GLU A 25 72.37 68.35 22.22
N GLU A 26 71.76 69.41 21.72
CA GLU A 26 71.08 70.41 22.53
C GLU A 26 69.82 69.84 23.21
N LYS A 27 69.09 68.96 22.52
CA LYS A 27 67.97 68.19 23.09
C LYS A 27 68.41 67.24 24.19
N VAL A 28 69.54 66.53 24.03
CA VAL A 28 70.08 65.66 25.09
C VAL A 28 70.58 66.49 26.28
N ARG A 29 71.22 67.64 26.03
CA ARG A 29 71.70 68.54 27.07
C ARG A 29 70.55 69.13 27.90
N SER A 30 69.53 69.66 27.22
CA SER A 30 68.34 70.21 27.89
C SER A 30 67.60 69.16 28.71
N TRP A 31 67.50 67.90 28.24
CA TRP A 31 66.90 66.82 29.03
C TRP A 31 67.72 66.41 30.26
N ARG A 32 69.05 66.43 30.17
CA ARG A 32 69.94 66.18 31.32
C ARG A 32 69.80 67.26 32.39
N GLU A 33 69.65 68.51 31.98
CA GLU A 33 69.50 69.66 32.88
C GLU A 33 68.07 69.81 33.46
N GLU A 34 67.06 69.19 32.83
CA GLU A 34 65.66 69.26 33.23
C GLU A 34 65.37 68.63 34.61
N SER A 35 66.12 67.60 35.01
CA SER A 35 65.98 66.98 36.34
C SER A 35 67.28 66.28 36.78
N PRO A 36 67.66 66.34 38.08
CA PRO A 36 68.77 65.55 38.62
C PRO A 36 68.64 64.04 38.36
N GLU A 37 67.41 63.53 38.25
CA GLU A 37 67.13 62.12 37.98
C GLU A 37 67.52 61.71 36.54
N ASN A 38 67.38 62.63 35.58
CA ASN A 38 67.76 62.39 34.18
C ASN A 38 69.27 62.27 34.03
N GLU A 39 70.03 63.09 34.77
CA GLU A 39 71.50 63.00 34.79
C GLU A 39 71.97 61.67 35.40
N VAL A 40 71.34 61.22 36.49
CA VAL A 40 71.62 59.91 37.09
C VAL A 40 71.28 58.77 36.12
N LEU A 41 70.16 58.86 35.40
CA LEU A 41 69.78 57.89 34.38
C LEU A 41 70.76 57.89 33.20
N TYR A 42 71.17 59.07 32.73
CA TYR A 42 72.18 59.23 31.69
C TYR A 42 73.49 58.57 32.09
N ALA A 43 74.02 58.88 33.27
CA ALA A 43 75.24 58.29 33.81
C ALA A 43 75.12 56.77 33.95
N LYS A 44 73.96 56.26 34.41
CA LYS A 44 73.70 54.83 34.55
C LYS A 44 73.64 54.11 33.21
N VAL A 45 72.96 54.67 32.20
CA VAL A 45 72.84 54.07 30.87
C VAL A 45 74.18 54.12 30.11
N MET A 46 74.96 55.17 30.32
CA MET A 46 76.31 55.33 29.75
C MET A 46 77.38 54.54 30.51
N SER A 47 77.07 54.02 31.70
CA SER A 47 77.99 53.21 32.49
C SER A 47 78.36 51.90 31.78
N VAL A 48 79.62 51.50 31.93
CA VAL A 48 80.14 50.23 31.39
C VAL A 48 79.42 49.03 32.01
N GLU A 49 79.02 49.13 33.26
CA GLU A 49 78.43 48.04 34.04
C GLU A 49 76.99 47.72 33.63
N PHE A 50 76.15 48.75 33.44
CA PHE A 50 74.79 48.58 32.90
C PHE A 50 74.80 47.92 31.53
N MET A 51 75.82 48.21 30.72
CA MET A 51 75.96 47.70 29.37
C MET A 51 76.44 46.27 29.32
N LYS A 52 77.41 45.89 30.18
CA LYS A 52 77.78 44.48 30.37
C LYS A 52 76.57 43.66 30.81
N MET A 53 75.76 44.18 31.74
CA MET A 53 74.52 43.53 32.20
C MET A 53 73.51 43.36 31.05
N LYS A 54 73.25 44.41 30.25
CA LYS A 54 72.30 44.34 29.12
C LYS A 54 72.78 43.47 27.98
N MET A 55 74.08 43.46 27.67
CA MET A 55 74.68 42.56 26.69
C MET A 55 74.58 41.10 27.15
N ALA A 56 74.86 40.80 28.43
CA ALA A 56 74.70 39.46 29.00
C ALA A 56 73.23 39.00 28.98
N GLN A 57 72.27 39.91 29.20
CA GLN A 57 70.84 39.62 29.13
C GLN A 57 70.37 39.32 27.70
N ARG A 58 70.88 40.05 26.69
CA ARG A 58 70.63 39.76 25.27
C ARG A 58 71.28 38.44 24.83
N ALA A 59 72.49 38.15 25.28
CA ALA A 59 73.18 36.90 24.96
C ALA A 59 72.48 35.64 25.53
N ARG A 60 71.69 35.77 26.61
CA ARG A 60 70.89 34.67 27.18
C ARG A 60 69.60 34.36 26.43
N THR A 61 69.12 35.26 25.58
CA THR A 61 67.82 35.11 24.91
C THR A 61 68.05 34.71 23.45
N ASP A 62 67.98 33.42 23.17
CA ASP A 62 68.10 32.85 21.81
C ASP A 62 66.82 33.16 21.00
N SER A 63 66.83 34.35 20.38
CA SER A 63 65.71 34.91 19.63
C SER A 63 65.27 34.02 18.46
N GLU A 64 66.20 33.29 17.85
CA GLU A 64 65.91 32.37 16.75
C GLU A 64 65.11 31.15 17.23
N ARG A 65 65.49 30.54 18.36
CA ARG A 65 64.73 29.41 18.94
C ARG A 65 63.34 29.81 19.40
N ALA A 66 63.18 31.02 19.94
CA ALA A 66 61.88 31.55 20.33
C ALA A 66 60.95 31.73 19.10
N TYR A 67 61.47 32.33 18.03
CA TYR A 67 60.72 32.53 16.78
C TYR A 67 60.36 31.20 16.09
N ALA A 68 61.29 30.24 16.06
CA ALA A 68 61.05 28.91 15.48
C ALA A 68 59.92 28.14 16.20
N LYS A 69 59.83 28.26 17.54
CA LYS A 69 58.73 27.63 18.32
C LYS A 69 57.36 28.23 17.99
N VAL A 70 57.27 29.55 17.80
CA VAL A 70 56.02 30.23 17.44
C VAL A 70 55.59 29.85 16.03
N LYS A 71 56.52 29.87 15.06
CA LYS A 71 56.26 29.49 13.66
C LYS A 71 55.73 28.05 13.53
N ARG A 72 56.33 27.09 14.25
CA ARG A 72 55.87 25.69 14.27
C ARG A 72 54.45 25.54 14.85
N ARG A 73 54.12 26.27 15.92
CA ARG A 73 52.78 26.23 16.54
C ARG A 73 51.70 26.83 15.63
N ALA A 74 52.01 27.92 14.93
CA ALA A 74 51.09 28.54 13.97
C ALA A 74 50.79 27.62 12.78
N GLN A 75 51.82 27.00 12.18
CA GLN A 75 51.66 26.07 11.06
C GLN A 75 50.85 24.81 11.44
N ARG A 76 51.05 24.27 12.65
CA ARG A 76 50.28 23.12 13.15
C ARG A 76 48.79 23.45 13.32
N ARG A 77 48.45 24.63 13.86
CA ARG A 77 47.05 25.06 14.00
C ARG A 77 46.36 25.20 12.65
N VAL A 78 47.02 25.80 11.65
CA VAL A 78 46.45 25.94 10.30
C VAL A 78 46.24 24.58 9.64
N ARG A 79 47.19 23.65 9.79
CA ARG A 79 47.10 22.30 9.23
C ARG A 79 45.96 21.48 9.85
N VAL A 80 45.81 21.52 11.18
CA VAL A 80 44.71 20.84 11.88
C VAL A 80 43.37 21.44 11.52
N ARG A 81 43.25 22.77 11.46
CA ARG A 81 42.00 23.44 11.10
C ARG A 81 41.58 23.11 9.66
N ARG A 82 42.51 23.10 8.70
CA ARG A 82 42.26 22.66 7.33
C ARG A 82 41.83 21.18 7.26
N PHE A 83 42.47 20.30 8.03
CA PHE A 83 42.10 18.88 8.08
C PHE A 83 40.70 18.67 8.66
N CYS A 84 40.32 19.40 9.71
CA CYS A 84 38.96 19.35 10.26
C CYS A 84 37.90 19.86 9.27
N TYR A 85 38.16 20.97 8.55
CA TYR A 85 37.24 21.48 7.51
C TYR A 85 37.08 20.52 6.33
N LEU A 86 38.17 19.88 5.89
CA LEU A 86 38.12 18.84 4.84
C LEU A 86 37.37 17.59 5.33
N SER A 87 37.63 17.14 6.55
CA SER A 87 36.94 15.99 7.15
C SER A 87 35.44 16.24 7.32
N SER A 88 35.02 17.43 7.74
CA SER A 88 33.60 17.75 7.87
C SER A 88 32.91 17.81 6.52
N ALA A 89 33.55 18.37 5.49
CA ALA A 89 32.98 18.44 4.15
C ALA A 89 32.75 17.06 3.53
N VAL A 90 33.68 16.12 3.73
CA VAL A 90 33.54 14.74 3.24
C VAL A 90 32.42 14.00 3.98
N ALA A 91 32.31 14.17 5.31
CA ALA A 91 31.23 13.56 6.08
C ALA A 91 29.84 14.06 5.64
N SER A 92 29.69 15.35 5.33
CA SER A 92 28.44 15.91 4.80
C SER A 92 28.04 15.30 3.46
N VAL A 93 29.02 15.07 2.57
CA VAL A 93 28.77 14.46 1.26
C VAL A 93 28.33 13.01 1.41
N PHE A 94 28.95 12.24 2.32
CA PHE A 94 28.51 10.86 2.60
C PHE A 94 27.11 10.80 3.25
N LEU A 95 26.78 11.74 4.14
CA LEU A 95 25.42 11.82 4.71
C LEU A 95 24.37 12.18 3.67
N LEU A 96 24.69 13.09 2.75
CA LEU A 96 23.80 13.46 1.65
C LEU A 96 23.63 12.31 0.65
N LEU A 97 24.73 11.64 0.27
CA LEU A 97 24.67 10.48 -0.61
C LEU A 97 23.98 9.28 0.03
N GLY A 98 24.22 9.02 1.32
CA GLY A 98 23.56 7.97 2.07
C GLY A 98 22.08 8.26 2.27
N GLY A 99 21.72 9.51 2.57
CA GLY A 99 20.33 9.97 2.66
C GLY A 99 19.61 9.89 1.32
N TRP A 100 20.25 10.33 0.23
CA TRP A 100 19.71 10.22 -1.12
C TRP A 100 19.53 8.76 -1.53
N PHE A 101 20.53 7.90 -1.33
CA PHE A 101 20.44 6.47 -1.64
C PHE A 101 19.36 5.75 -0.82
N TYR A 102 19.20 6.13 0.45
CA TYR A 102 18.14 5.57 1.31
C TYR A 102 16.74 6.02 0.86
N PHE A 103 16.57 7.30 0.53
CA PHE A 103 15.30 7.82 0.01
C PHE A 103 14.96 7.22 -1.37
N ASP A 104 15.93 7.15 -2.27
CA ASP A 104 15.77 6.60 -3.62
C ASP A 104 15.37 5.11 -3.58
N ARG A 105 15.97 4.32 -2.68
CA ARG A 105 15.60 2.91 -2.43
C ARG A 105 14.17 2.76 -1.89
N MET A 106 13.73 3.67 -1.01
CA MET A 106 12.41 3.61 -0.41
C MET A 106 11.32 3.98 -1.43
N GLU A 107 11.57 5.01 -2.25
CA GLU A 107 10.63 5.51 -3.25
C GLU A 107 10.50 4.59 -4.47
N LEU A 108 11.62 4.03 -4.98
CA LEU A 108 11.58 3.02 -6.06
C LEU A 108 10.76 1.79 -5.66
N SER A 109 10.95 1.28 -4.44
CA SER A 109 10.23 0.09 -3.97
C SER A 109 8.72 0.31 -3.84
N GLY A 110 8.28 1.54 -3.54
CA GLY A 110 6.86 1.91 -3.52
C GLY A 110 6.27 1.97 -4.94
N LEU A 111 7.00 2.60 -5.88
CA LEU A 111 6.57 2.71 -7.27
C LEU A 111 6.48 1.35 -7.97
N GLU A 112 7.47 0.46 -7.79
CA GLU A 112 7.46 -0.88 -8.40
C GLU A 112 6.25 -1.71 -7.92
N ARG A 113 5.91 -1.63 -6.64
CA ARG A 113 4.74 -2.32 -6.06
C ARG A 113 3.41 -1.78 -6.58
N LEU A 114 3.28 -0.45 -6.68
CA LEU A 114 2.07 0.17 -7.23
C LEU A 114 1.91 -0.13 -8.72
N ASN A 115 3.02 -0.17 -9.48
CA ASN A 115 3.01 -0.58 -10.88
C ASN A 115 2.52 -2.04 -11.01
N ALA A 116 3.07 -2.97 -10.22
CA ALA A 116 2.59 -4.36 -10.21
C ALA A 116 1.10 -4.48 -9.84
N ALA A 117 0.62 -3.68 -8.87
CA ALA A 117 -0.80 -3.62 -8.50
C ALA A 117 -1.68 -3.05 -9.62
N SER A 118 -1.14 -2.15 -10.44
CA SER A 118 -1.87 -1.49 -11.52
C SER A 118 -2.08 -2.38 -12.74
N GLU A 119 -1.19 -3.36 -12.96
CA GLU A 119 -1.32 -4.39 -14.01
C GLU A 119 -2.40 -5.43 -13.69
N ILE A 120 -2.74 -5.61 -12.41
CA ILE A 120 -3.79 -6.53 -11.98
C ILE A 120 -5.16 -5.84 -12.17
N ILE A 121 -5.85 -6.24 -13.24
CA ILE A 121 -7.18 -5.75 -13.60
C ILE A 121 -8.12 -6.95 -13.69
N ALA A 122 -9.32 -6.81 -13.14
CA ALA A 122 -10.37 -7.83 -13.31
C ALA A 122 -10.89 -7.80 -14.76
N GLU A 123 -11.03 -8.98 -15.36
CA GLU A 123 -11.48 -9.12 -16.76
C GLU A 123 -12.96 -8.72 -16.91
N GLY A 124 -13.74 -8.79 -15.83
CA GLY A 124 -15.13 -8.35 -15.77
C GLY A 124 -16.06 -9.46 -16.26
N SER A 125 -16.40 -9.47 -17.54
CA SER A 125 -17.33 -10.46 -18.10
C SER A 125 -16.59 -11.67 -18.66
N LYS A 126 -16.61 -12.79 -17.94
CA LYS A 126 -15.93 -14.05 -18.31
C LYS A 126 -16.67 -15.26 -17.75
N ALA A 127 -17.02 -16.21 -18.61
CA ALA A 127 -17.63 -17.48 -18.22
C ALA A 127 -17.32 -18.60 -19.23
N GLU A 128 -17.59 -19.83 -18.80
CA GLU A 128 -17.54 -21.04 -19.60
C GLU A 128 -18.93 -21.67 -19.53
N LEU A 129 -19.60 -21.81 -20.66
CA LEU A 129 -20.85 -22.54 -20.77
C LEU A 129 -20.57 -23.95 -21.26
N ILE A 130 -20.74 -24.92 -20.36
CA ILE A 130 -20.62 -26.34 -20.67
C ILE A 130 -22.04 -26.85 -20.90
N LEU A 131 -22.31 -27.24 -22.13
CA LEU A 131 -23.62 -27.72 -22.58
C LEU A 131 -23.84 -29.17 -22.17
N SER A 132 -25.10 -29.63 -22.20
CA SER A 132 -25.42 -31.03 -21.91
C SER A 132 -24.73 -32.03 -22.84
N SER A 133 -24.37 -31.61 -24.06
CA SER A 133 -23.57 -32.38 -25.01
C SER A 133 -22.11 -32.56 -24.60
N GLY A 134 -21.64 -31.83 -23.58
CA GLY A 134 -20.24 -31.74 -23.18
C GLY A 134 -19.41 -30.70 -23.95
N GLU A 135 -20.02 -30.00 -24.91
CA GLU A 135 -19.39 -28.89 -25.62
C GLU A 135 -19.18 -27.71 -24.66
N CYS A 136 -17.98 -27.10 -24.72
CA CYS A 136 -17.63 -25.95 -23.91
C CYS A 136 -17.52 -24.70 -24.78
N VAL A 137 -18.36 -23.70 -24.47
CA VAL A 137 -18.40 -22.40 -25.13
C VAL A 137 -17.83 -21.36 -24.17
N MET A 138 -16.70 -20.75 -24.55
CA MET A 138 -16.16 -19.62 -23.82
C MET A 138 -17.04 -18.39 -24.08
N LEU A 139 -17.38 -17.66 -23.02
CA LEU A 139 -18.18 -16.45 -23.03
C LEU A 139 -17.38 -15.30 -22.42
N GLY A 140 -17.38 -14.12 -23.03
CA GLY A 140 -16.76 -12.95 -22.38
C GLY A 140 -16.50 -11.74 -23.26
N LYS A 141 -15.74 -10.81 -22.69
CA LYS A 141 -15.42 -9.52 -23.31
C LYS A 141 -14.67 -9.68 -24.63
N GLY A 142 -15.14 -8.99 -25.67
CA GLY A 142 -14.53 -9.00 -27.01
C GLY A 142 -15.06 -10.09 -27.95
N GLN A 143 -16.01 -10.91 -27.49
CA GLN A 143 -16.75 -11.84 -28.33
C GLN A 143 -17.93 -11.12 -28.99
N LEU A 144 -18.18 -11.39 -30.27
CA LEU A 144 -19.34 -10.85 -30.96
C LEU A 144 -20.62 -11.47 -30.39
N ASP A 145 -21.67 -10.67 -30.33
CA ASP A 145 -23.01 -11.18 -30.04
C ASP A 145 -23.30 -12.36 -30.97
N SER A 146 -23.64 -13.49 -30.38
CA SER A 146 -23.81 -14.75 -31.10
C SER A 146 -25.13 -15.37 -30.74
N VAL A 147 -25.75 -15.93 -31.77
CA VAL A 147 -27.02 -16.65 -31.68
C VAL A 147 -26.81 -18.00 -32.32
N TRP A 148 -27.10 -19.06 -31.57
CA TRP A 148 -27.01 -20.43 -32.08
C TRP A 148 -28.14 -21.28 -31.54
N MET A 149 -28.42 -22.38 -32.25
CA MET A 149 -29.41 -23.36 -31.82
C MET A 149 -28.72 -24.48 -31.05
N HIS A 150 -29.19 -24.78 -29.85
CA HIS A 150 -28.74 -25.91 -29.06
C HIS A 150 -29.94 -26.60 -28.40
N GLU A 151 -30.07 -27.91 -28.60
CA GLU A 151 -31.15 -28.74 -28.02
C GLU A 151 -32.58 -28.21 -28.26
N GLY A 152 -32.80 -27.52 -29.39
CA GLY A 152 -34.09 -26.94 -29.76
C GLY A 152 -34.37 -25.55 -29.16
N MET A 153 -33.42 -24.98 -28.42
CA MET A 153 -33.46 -23.61 -27.93
C MET A 153 -32.49 -22.72 -28.69
N GLU A 154 -32.88 -21.46 -28.88
CA GLU A 154 -32.02 -20.40 -29.39
C GLU A 154 -31.26 -19.79 -28.20
N VAL A 155 -29.93 -19.91 -28.23
CA VAL A 155 -29.05 -19.35 -27.21
C VAL A 155 -28.52 -18.03 -27.74
N HIS A 156 -28.81 -16.95 -27.02
CA HIS A 156 -28.29 -15.61 -27.28
C HIS A 156 -27.18 -15.32 -26.29
N SER A 157 -25.96 -15.13 -26.78
CA SER A 157 -24.84 -14.65 -25.97
C SER A 157 -24.54 -13.20 -26.33
N THR A 158 -24.61 -12.33 -25.34
CA THR A 158 -24.16 -10.93 -25.40
C THR A 158 -22.99 -10.72 -24.44
N GLU A 159 -22.39 -9.52 -24.44
CA GLU A 159 -21.35 -9.17 -23.47
C GLU A 159 -21.87 -9.30 -22.02
N GLY A 160 -21.39 -10.31 -21.28
CA GLY A 160 -21.73 -10.53 -19.86
C GLY A 160 -23.07 -11.22 -19.59
N ARG A 161 -23.82 -11.66 -20.61
CA ARG A 161 -25.11 -12.33 -20.43
C ARG A 161 -25.38 -13.40 -21.48
N VAL A 162 -25.90 -14.54 -21.03
CA VAL A 162 -26.50 -15.57 -21.90
C VAL A 162 -27.99 -15.71 -21.62
N SER A 163 -28.81 -15.86 -22.66
CA SER A 163 -30.25 -16.07 -22.52
C SER A 163 -30.76 -17.13 -23.48
N TYR A 164 -31.79 -17.85 -23.06
CA TYR A 164 -32.43 -18.91 -23.84
C TYR A 164 -33.81 -18.46 -24.31
N THR A 165 -34.08 -18.57 -25.61
CA THR A 165 -35.40 -18.34 -26.20
C THR A 165 -35.82 -19.56 -27.02
N GLY A 166 -37.06 -20.01 -26.84
CA GLY A 166 -37.61 -21.11 -27.62
C GLY A 166 -38.52 -22.00 -26.79
N GLU A 167 -39.60 -22.45 -27.42
CA GLU A 167 -40.45 -23.50 -26.88
C GLU A 167 -39.99 -24.83 -27.46
N ARG A 168 -39.29 -25.66 -26.67
CA ARG A 168 -39.29 -27.09 -26.94
C ARG A 168 -40.70 -27.57 -26.60
N LEU A 169 -41.56 -27.62 -27.64
CA LEU A 169 -42.89 -28.21 -27.56
C LEU A 169 -42.75 -29.51 -26.77
N CYS A 170 -43.47 -29.61 -25.65
CA CYS A 170 -43.56 -30.84 -24.87
C CYS A 170 -43.91 -31.96 -25.85
N ARG A 171 -42.96 -32.82 -26.20
CA ARG A 171 -43.28 -34.04 -26.92
C ARG A 171 -44.13 -34.84 -25.96
N GLU A 172 -45.38 -35.09 -26.33
CA GLU A 172 -46.29 -35.90 -25.53
C GLU A 172 -45.61 -37.22 -25.16
N LYS A 173 -45.48 -37.46 -23.85
CA LYS A 173 -45.01 -38.68 -23.19
C LYS A 173 -43.61 -39.17 -23.60
N CYS A 174 -42.64 -38.91 -22.73
CA CYS A 174 -41.55 -39.87 -22.49
C CYS A 174 -41.22 -39.88 -20.99
N ASP A 175 -41.72 -40.89 -20.27
CA ASP A 175 -41.40 -41.19 -18.86
C ASP A 175 -39.94 -41.70 -18.70
N THR A 176 -39.00 -41.27 -19.55
CA THR A 176 -37.64 -41.85 -19.61
C THR A 176 -36.59 -40.99 -20.33
N GLU A 177 -36.78 -39.67 -20.45
CA GLU A 177 -35.64 -38.80 -20.83
C GLU A 177 -34.99 -38.27 -19.54
N GLU A 178 -33.75 -38.68 -19.28
CA GLU A 178 -32.95 -38.12 -18.18
C GLU A 178 -32.84 -36.60 -18.33
N LEU A 179 -33.09 -35.87 -17.25
CA LEU A 179 -32.91 -34.41 -17.20
C LEU A 179 -31.47 -34.06 -17.59
N GLN A 180 -31.32 -33.39 -18.72
CA GLN A 180 -30.04 -32.89 -19.19
C GLN A 180 -29.72 -31.55 -18.54
N TYR A 181 -28.45 -31.33 -18.21
CA TYR A 181 -27.98 -30.13 -17.51
C TYR A 181 -26.94 -29.36 -18.31
N ASN A 182 -27.08 -28.04 -18.27
CA ASN A 182 -26.01 -27.11 -18.62
C ASN A 182 -25.30 -26.65 -17.35
N ILE A 183 -24.03 -26.27 -17.49
CA ILE A 183 -23.21 -25.72 -16.42
C ILE A 183 -22.65 -24.40 -16.90
N LEU A 184 -23.00 -23.31 -16.21
CA LEU A 184 -22.36 -22.01 -16.38
C LEU A 184 -21.32 -21.84 -15.29
N ARG A 185 -20.04 -21.81 -15.67
CA ARG A 185 -18.91 -21.64 -14.77
C ARG A 185 -18.30 -20.27 -14.96
N VAL A 186 -18.15 -19.52 -13.87
CA VAL A 186 -17.45 -18.25 -13.82
C VAL A 186 -16.11 -18.45 -13.12
N PRO A 187 -14.98 -18.37 -13.84
CA PRO A 187 -13.67 -18.44 -13.19
C PRO A 187 -13.42 -17.22 -12.31
N ARG A 188 -12.33 -17.25 -11.55
CA ARG A 188 -11.83 -16.05 -10.85
C ARG A 188 -11.58 -14.92 -11.86
N GLY A 189 -11.75 -13.67 -11.44
CA GLY A 189 -11.56 -12.51 -12.33
C GLY A 189 -12.81 -12.10 -13.12
N GLY A 190 -13.91 -12.84 -13.00
CA GLY A 190 -15.11 -12.65 -13.82
C GLY A 190 -16.41 -12.64 -13.03
N GLU A 191 -17.47 -12.17 -13.68
CA GLU A 191 -18.88 -12.35 -13.30
C GLU A 191 -19.67 -12.58 -14.60
N TYR A 192 -20.83 -13.23 -14.50
CA TYR A 192 -21.65 -13.48 -15.67
C TYR A 192 -23.11 -13.70 -15.32
N SER A 193 -24.02 -13.24 -16.19
CA SER A 193 -25.46 -13.40 -15.99
C SER A 193 -26.05 -14.44 -16.94
N VAL A 194 -27.07 -15.15 -16.48
CA VAL A 194 -27.90 -16.05 -17.30
C VAL A 194 -29.38 -15.77 -17.07
N VAL A 195 -30.16 -15.78 -18.15
CA VAL A 195 -31.62 -15.83 -18.10
C VAL A 195 -32.06 -17.25 -18.44
N LEU A 196 -32.66 -17.94 -17.48
CA LEU A 196 -33.12 -19.32 -17.58
C LEU A 196 -34.41 -19.41 -18.40
N GLY A 197 -34.79 -20.62 -18.82
CA GLY A 197 -35.96 -20.85 -19.69
C GLY A 197 -37.31 -20.46 -19.07
N ASP A 198 -37.40 -20.32 -17.74
CA ASP A 198 -38.59 -19.82 -17.03
C ASP A 198 -38.62 -18.28 -16.89
N GLY A 199 -37.61 -17.58 -17.43
CA GLY A 199 -37.44 -16.13 -17.30
C GLY A 199 -36.72 -15.69 -16.02
N THR A 200 -36.29 -16.62 -15.16
CA THR A 200 -35.48 -16.29 -13.98
C THR A 200 -34.11 -15.77 -14.40
N SER A 201 -33.68 -14.64 -13.83
CA SER A 201 -32.37 -14.05 -14.07
C SER A 201 -31.43 -14.37 -12.91
N VAL A 202 -30.24 -14.90 -13.22
CA VAL A 202 -29.21 -15.26 -12.26
C VAL A 202 -27.92 -14.58 -12.63
N CYS A 203 -27.35 -13.80 -11.72
CA CYS A 203 -25.98 -13.28 -11.85
C CYS A 203 -25.05 -14.12 -10.97
N LEU A 204 -23.94 -14.58 -11.53
CA LEU A 204 -22.91 -15.34 -10.82
C LEU A 204 -21.68 -14.48 -10.58
N ASN A 205 -21.16 -14.52 -9.37
CA ASN A 205 -19.93 -13.84 -8.99
C ASN A 205 -18.69 -14.66 -9.40
N SER A 206 -17.50 -14.12 -9.17
CA SER A 206 -16.23 -14.83 -9.44
C SER A 206 -16.16 -16.17 -8.71
N GLU A 207 -15.54 -17.16 -9.37
CA GLU A 207 -15.35 -18.51 -8.81
C GLU A 207 -16.67 -19.18 -8.41
N SER A 208 -17.67 -19.05 -9.28
CA SER A 208 -19.01 -19.61 -9.07
C SER A 208 -19.43 -20.50 -10.22
N GLU A 209 -20.30 -21.47 -9.94
CA GLU A 209 -20.82 -22.42 -10.93
C GLU A 209 -22.31 -22.61 -10.70
N LEU A 210 -23.11 -22.49 -11.77
CA LEU A 210 -24.52 -22.80 -11.77
C LEU A 210 -24.79 -23.96 -12.70
N ARG A 211 -25.33 -25.04 -12.16
CA ARG A 211 -25.84 -26.18 -12.92
C ARG A 211 -27.36 -26.11 -12.95
N TYR A 212 -27.93 -26.08 -14.15
CA TYR A 212 -29.37 -25.93 -14.37
C TYR A 212 -29.84 -26.82 -15.51
N PRO A 213 -31.08 -27.32 -15.45
CA PRO A 213 -31.59 -28.17 -16.50
C PRO A 213 -31.83 -27.36 -17.78
N VAL A 214 -31.67 -28.00 -18.93
CA VAL A 214 -31.96 -27.40 -20.25
C VAL A 214 -33.43 -26.95 -20.31
N GLN A 215 -34.32 -27.72 -19.68
CA GLN A 215 -35.73 -27.40 -19.48
C GLN A 215 -36.16 -27.83 -18.09
N PHE A 216 -36.89 -26.97 -17.37
CA PHE A 216 -37.43 -27.34 -16.07
C PHE A 216 -38.52 -28.41 -16.18
N ASP A 217 -38.58 -29.27 -15.18
CA ASP A 217 -39.64 -30.27 -15.06
C ASP A 217 -40.98 -29.59 -14.69
N ARG A 218 -42.08 -30.32 -14.86
CA ARG A 218 -43.44 -29.88 -14.50
C ARG A 218 -43.69 -29.80 -13.00
N GLY A 219 -42.79 -30.32 -12.16
CA GLY A 219 -42.94 -30.31 -10.70
C GLY A 219 -42.28 -29.10 -10.05
N GLU A 220 -40.98 -28.96 -10.24
CA GLU A 220 -40.17 -27.92 -9.60
C GLU A 220 -39.07 -27.41 -10.53
N ARG A 221 -38.63 -26.18 -10.30
CA ARG A 221 -37.55 -25.52 -11.02
C ARG A 221 -36.27 -25.60 -10.19
N ARG A 222 -35.54 -26.71 -10.31
CA ARG A 222 -34.35 -26.98 -9.47
C ARG A 222 -33.04 -26.60 -10.18
N VAL A 223 -32.16 -25.90 -9.46
CA VAL A 223 -30.79 -25.56 -9.88
C VAL A 223 -29.80 -25.83 -8.75
N PHE A 224 -28.53 -26.02 -9.09
CA PHE A 224 -27.45 -26.25 -8.14
C PHE A 224 -26.42 -25.14 -8.27
N LEU A 225 -26.05 -24.51 -7.16
CA LEU A 225 -25.08 -23.42 -7.12
C LEU A 225 -23.86 -23.82 -6.28
N ARG A 226 -22.68 -23.46 -6.77
CA ARG A 226 -21.43 -23.39 -6.01
C ARG A 226 -20.89 -21.97 -6.10
N GLY A 227 -20.41 -21.41 -5.00
CA GLY A 227 -19.95 -20.02 -4.95
C GLY A 227 -21.08 -19.04 -4.61
N GLU A 228 -21.18 -17.92 -5.32
CA GLU A 228 -22.16 -16.87 -5.04
C GLU A 228 -23.02 -16.52 -6.26
N GLY A 229 -24.33 -16.44 -6.02
CA GLY A 229 -25.33 -16.12 -7.02
C GLY A 229 -26.38 -15.15 -6.49
N TYR A 230 -26.72 -14.17 -7.32
CA TYR A 230 -27.84 -13.26 -7.10
C TYR A 230 -28.99 -13.65 -8.03
N PHE A 231 -30.16 -13.92 -7.46
CA PHE A 231 -31.31 -14.48 -8.14
C PHE A 231 -32.46 -13.49 -8.17
N GLU A 232 -33.01 -13.26 -9.36
CA GLU A 232 -34.29 -12.59 -9.59
C GLU A 232 -35.24 -13.64 -10.19
N VAL A 233 -35.97 -14.35 -9.31
CA VAL A 233 -36.78 -15.50 -9.71
C VAL A 233 -38.13 -15.06 -10.26
N ALA A 234 -38.48 -15.57 -11.43
CA ALA A 234 -39.78 -15.36 -12.05
C ALA A 234 -40.91 -15.93 -11.17
N LYS A 235 -41.99 -15.14 -11.01
CA LYS A 235 -43.14 -15.53 -10.17
C LYS A 235 -43.88 -16.71 -10.80
N ASP A 236 -43.89 -17.83 -10.10
CA ASP A 236 -44.67 -19.02 -10.44
C ASP A 236 -45.06 -19.74 -9.13
N PRO A 237 -46.30 -19.53 -8.64
CA PRO A 237 -46.79 -20.19 -7.43
C PRO A 237 -47.06 -21.69 -7.58
N GLU A 238 -47.22 -22.18 -8.82
CA GLU A 238 -47.54 -23.58 -9.10
C GLU A 238 -46.28 -24.44 -9.13
N HIS A 239 -45.14 -23.86 -9.54
CA HIS A 239 -43.85 -24.55 -9.66
C HIS A 239 -42.76 -23.86 -8.82
N PRO A 240 -42.46 -24.35 -7.61
CA PRO A 240 -41.41 -23.76 -6.77
C PRO A 240 -40.05 -23.75 -7.44
N PHE A 241 -39.27 -22.68 -7.21
CA PHE A 241 -37.88 -22.60 -7.61
C PHE A 241 -36.99 -23.01 -6.43
N VAL A 242 -36.09 -23.95 -6.68
CA VAL A 242 -35.24 -24.57 -5.66
C VAL A 242 -33.78 -24.38 -6.03
N VAL A 243 -33.02 -23.72 -5.16
CA VAL A 243 -31.56 -23.64 -5.25
C VAL A 243 -30.96 -24.59 -4.22
N GLU A 244 -30.13 -25.53 -4.67
CA GLU A 244 -29.31 -26.36 -3.80
C GLU A 244 -27.88 -25.82 -3.74
N VAL A 245 -27.36 -25.67 -2.51
CA VAL A 245 -25.99 -25.26 -2.24
C VAL A 245 -25.46 -26.08 -1.07
N GLU A 246 -24.55 -27.02 -1.36
CA GLU A 246 -24.10 -28.00 -0.36
C GLU A 246 -25.31 -28.69 0.29
N ASP A 247 -25.44 -28.63 1.62
CA ASP A 247 -26.57 -29.21 2.37
C ASP A 247 -27.77 -28.25 2.51
N ALA A 248 -27.66 -27.02 1.98
CA ALA A 248 -28.73 -26.03 2.01
C ALA A 248 -29.69 -26.21 0.83
N LYS A 249 -30.99 -26.23 1.15
CA LYS A 249 -32.08 -26.16 0.18
C LYS A 249 -32.87 -24.86 0.36
N ILE A 250 -32.89 -24.04 -0.68
CA ILE A 250 -33.56 -22.73 -0.73
C ILE A 250 -34.77 -22.81 -1.66
N GLU A 251 -35.98 -22.74 -1.11
CA GLU A 251 -37.24 -22.78 -1.87
C GLU A 251 -37.90 -21.40 -1.93
N VAL A 252 -38.30 -20.98 -3.14
CA VAL A 252 -38.97 -19.68 -3.40
C VAL A 252 -40.05 -19.82 -4.48
N LEU A 253 -40.99 -18.86 -4.53
CA LEU A 253 -42.05 -18.81 -5.54
C LEU A 253 -41.94 -17.61 -6.50
N GLY A 254 -40.99 -16.71 -6.28
CA GLY A 254 -40.84 -15.46 -7.02
C GLY A 254 -40.28 -14.39 -6.10
N THR A 255 -38.96 -14.30 -6.06
CA THR A 255 -38.22 -13.73 -4.93
C THR A 255 -36.88 -13.22 -5.45
N ILE A 256 -36.41 -12.14 -4.84
CA ILE A 256 -35.09 -11.57 -5.12
C ILE A 256 -34.21 -11.82 -3.90
N PHE A 257 -33.10 -12.53 -4.09
CA PHE A 257 -32.22 -12.93 -3.00
C PHE A 257 -30.80 -13.19 -3.50
N ASN A 258 -29.84 -13.21 -2.57
CA ASN A 258 -28.45 -13.59 -2.81
C ASN A 258 -28.10 -14.82 -2.00
N VAL A 259 -27.32 -15.74 -2.57
CA VAL A 259 -26.77 -16.90 -1.86
C VAL A 259 -25.26 -16.90 -2.04
N SER A 260 -24.52 -17.04 -0.95
CA SER A 260 -23.07 -17.24 -0.92
C SER A 260 -22.76 -18.53 -0.19
N GLY A 261 -22.29 -19.54 -0.92
CA GLY A 261 -21.85 -20.84 -0.42
C GLY A 261 -20.56 -21.25 -1.12
N TYR A 262 -19.46 -20.59 -0.73
CA TYR A 262 -18.11 -20.99 -1.14
C TYR A 262 -17.59 -22.03 -0.16
N ALA A 263 -16.99 -23.12 -0.67
CA ALA A 263 -16.52 -24.23 0.14
C ALA A 263 -15.50 -23.83 1.22
N GLU A 264 -14.70 -22.79 0.98
CA GLU A 264 -13.72 -22.28 1.93
C GLU A 264 -14.30 -21.39 3.05
N GLU A 265 -15.57 -21.01 2.98
CA GLU A 265 -16.19 -20.08 3.94
C GLU A 265 -16.88 -20.78 5.13
N GLU A 266 -16.92 -22.12 5.13
CA GLU A 266 -17.50 -22.97 6.18
C GLU A 266 -18.97 -22.67 6.54
N ARG A 267 -19.68 -21.93 5.68
CA ARG A 267 -21.09 -21.57 5.85
C ARG A 267 -21.74 -21.21 4.53
N VAL A 268 -23.05 -21.45 4.45
CA VAL A 268 -23.92 -20.96 3.37
C VAL A 268 -24.77 -19.80 3.91
N VAL A 269 -24.72 -18.68 3.21
CA VAL A 269 -25.40 -17.44 3.61
C VAL A 269 -26.43 -17.06 2.56
N THR A 270 -27.70 -16.99 2.96
CA THR A 270 -28.82 -16.56 2.10
C THR A 270 -29.36 -15.23 2.59
N THR A 271 -29.35 -14.19 1.74
CA THR A 271 -29.85 -12.85 2.08
C THR A 271 -31.05 -12.48 1.22
N LEU A 272 -32.17 -12.16 1.86
CA LEU A 272 -33.42 -11.86 1.19
C LEU A 272 -33.60 -10.36 0.92
N VAL A 273 -33.85 -10.01 -0.34
CA VAL A 273 -34.14 -8.64 -0.81
C VAL A 273 -35.64 -8.40 -0.87
N GLU A 274 -36.38 -9.25 -1.59
CA GLU A 274 -37.82 -9.14 -1.80
C GLU A 274 -38.46 -10.53 -1.90
N GLY A 275 -39.65 -10.70 -1.33
CA GLY A 275 -40.41 -11.95 -1.39
C GLY A 275 -40.28 -12.75 -0.09
N VAL A 276 -40.26 -14.07 -0.22
CA VAL A 276 -40.19 -14.99 0.92
C VAL A 276 -39.29 -16.16 0.53
N VAL A 277 -38.35 -16.51 1.41
CA VAL A 277 -37.46 -17.65 1.23
C VAL A 277 -37.70 -18.66 2.33
N ARG A 278 -37.91 -19.92 1.96
CA ARG A 278 -37.74 -21.03 2.89
C ARG A 278 -36.34 -21.60 2.73
N LEU A 279 -35.51 -21.44 3.75
CA LEU A 279 -34.20 -22.05 3.84
C LEU A 279 -34.31 -23.29 4.72
N SER A 280 -33.78 -24.42 4.26
CA SER A 280 -33.83 -25.69 4.98
C SER A 280 -32.52 -26.46 4.86
N SER A 281 -32.21 -27.25 5.88
CA SER A 281 -31.10 -28.21 5.93
C SER A 281 -31.57 -29.41 6.75
N ASP A 282 -31.46 -30.62 6.20
CA ASP A 282 -31.90 -31.92 6.76
C ASP A 282 -33.17 -31.91 7.65
N ASN A 283 -33.07 -31.42 8.89
CA ASN A 283 -34.12 -31.43 9.90
C ASN A 283 -34.61 -30.04 10.34
N GLU A 284 -33.94 -28.96 9.93
CA GLU A 284 -34.27 -27.59 10.29
C GLU A 284 -34.74 -26.79 9.09
N SER A 285 -35.68 -25.88 9.33
CA SER A 285 -36.11 -24.92 8.31
C SER A 285 -36.42 -23.58 8.95
N VAL A 286 -36.06 -22.51 8.27
CA VAL A 286 -36.41 -21.14 8.65
C VAL A 286 -37.06 -20.43 7.47
N LEU A 287 -38.02 -19.58 7.79
CA LEU A 287 -38.61 -18.65 6.84
C LEU A 287 -37.90 -17.30 6.99
N LEU A 288 -37.38 -16.79 5.88
CA LEU A 288 -36.80 -15.45 5.80
C LEU A 288 -37.85 -14.48 5.24
N GLU A 289 -37.89 -13.30 5.85
CA GLU A 289 -38.59 -12.11 5.40
C GLU A 289 -37.57 -11.08 4.85
N PRO A 290 -38.01 -10.06 4.08
CA PRO A 290 -37.12 -9.04 3.55
C PRO A 290 -36.24 -8.40 4.61
N ASN A 291 -34.95 -8.22 4.30
CA ASN A 291 -33.89 -7.78 5.22
C ASN A 291 -33.41 -8.81 6.24
N GLU A 292 -33.82 -10.06 6.12
CA GLU A 292 -33.26 -11.15 6.91
C GLU A 292 -32.20 -11.93 6.13
N GLN A 293 -31.26 -12.50 6.87
CA GLN A 293 -30.24 -13.40 6.39
C GLN A 293 -30.34 -14.72 7.16
N GLY A 294 -30.39 -15.82 6.41
CA GLY A 294 -30.23 -17.18 6.91
C GLY A 294 -28.77 -17.60 6.78
N VAL A 295 -28.22 -18.19 7.84
CA VAL A 295 -26.85 -18.73 7.86
C VAL A 295 -26.94 -20.19 8.28
N LEU A 296 -26.51 -21.06 7.37
CA LEU A 296 -26.26 -22.47 7.66
C LEU A 296 -24.76 -22.63 7.86
N ASP A 297 -24.33 -23.06 9.05
CA ASP A 297 -22.93 -23.41 9.29
C ASP A 297 -22.60 -24.84 8.88
N LYS A 298 -21.31 -25.18 8.84
CA LYS A 298 -20.82 -26.55 8.53
C LYS A 298 -21.30 -27.63 9.49
N ASP A 299 -21.73 -27.24 10.70
CA ASP A 299 -22.23 -28.19 11.71
C ASP A 299 -23.74 -28.47 11.50
N GLY A 300 -24.35 -27.83 10.49
CA GLY A 300 -25.75 -27.99 10.12
C GLY A 300 -26.71 -27.11 10.90
N HIS A 301 -26.22 -26.18 11.74
CA HIS A 301 -27.09 -25.29 12.50
C HIS A 301 -27.61 -24.15 11.62
N LEU A 302 -28.92 -23.98 11.67
CA LEU A 302 -29.59 -22.94 10.92
C LEU A 302 -29.93 -21.76 11.81
N SER A 303 -29.41 -20.57 11.47
CA SER A 303 -29.67 -19.33 12.20
C SER A 303 -30.22 -18.25 11.28
N LYS A 304 -30.97 -17.31 11.87
CA LYS A 304 -31.57 -16.18 11.17
C LYS A 304 -31.24 -14.88 11.89
N VAL A 305 -30.91 -13.85 11.13
CA VAL A 305 -30.57 -12.52 11.66
C VAL A 305 -31.05 -11.41 10.72
N GLU A 306 -31.50 -10.29 11.29
CA GLU A 306 -31.82 -9.08 10.52
C GLU A 306 -30.53 -8.35 10.13
N VAL A 307 -30.43 -7.95 8.86
CA VAL A 307 -29.23 -7.33 8.30
C VAL A 307 -29.56 -6.17 7.37
N ASN A 308 -28.59 -5.28 7.18
CA ASN A 308 -28.59 -4.44 5.98
C ASN A 308 -28.24 -5.32 4.78
N VAL A 309 -29.14 -5.42 3.80
CA VAL A 309 -28.98 -6.27 2.61
C VAL A 309 -27.92 -5.72 1.65
N PHE A 310 -27.75 -4.39 1.59
CA PHE A 310 -26.95 -3.73 0.56
C PHE A 310 -25.52 -4.27 0.44
N PRO A 311 -24.75 -4.49 1.53
CA PRO A 311 -23.41 -5.08 1.45
C PRO A 311 -23.32 -6.43 0.72
N TYR A 312 -24.37 -7.26 0.83
CA TYR A 312 -24.39 -8.62 0.28
C TYR A 312 -24.81 -8.66 -1.20
N VAL A 313 -25.43 -7.59 -1.71
CA VAL A 313 -25.89 -7.50 -3.10
C VAL A 313 -25.18 -6.38 -3.89
N ALA A 314 -24.39 -5.56 -3.22
CA ALA A 314 -23.65 -4.45 -3.83
C ALA A 314 -22.70 -4.92 -4.93
N TRP A 315 -22.31 -6.20 -4.89
CA TRP A 315 -21.49 -6.78 -5.93
C TRP A 315 -22.25 -6.82 -7.28
N GLN A 316 -23.56 -7.03 -7.32
CA GLN A 316 -24.30 -6.91 -8.57
C GLN A 316 -24.22 -5.49 -9.19
N LYS A 317 -23.87 -4.47 -8.39
CA LYS A 317 -23.75 -3.05 -8.78
C LYS A 317 -22.32 -2.57 -8.99
N GLY A 318 -21.35 -3.46 -9.14
CA GLY A 318 -19.95 -3.05 -9.35
C GLY A 318 -19.24 -2.51 -8.10
N LEU A 319 -19.76 -2.77 -6.88
CA LEU A 319 -19.19 -2.28 -5.62
C LEU A 319 -18.74 -3.43 -4.70
N PHE A 320 -17.65 -3.22 -3.97
CA PHE A 320 -17.36 -3.92 -2.72
C PHE A 320 -17.82 -3.05 -1.56
N VAL A 321 -18.51 -3.64 -0.59
CA VAL A 321 -19.02 -2.94 0.60
C VAL A 321 -18.71 -3.80 1.81
N PHE A 322 -17.78 -3.34 2.64
CA PHE A 322 -17.35 -4.03 3.84
C PHE A 322 -17.79 -3.24 5.07
N ARG A 323 -18.36 -3.94 6.05
CA ARG A 323 -18.76 -3.39 7.35
C ARG A 323 -18.19 -4.24 8.47
N GLN A 324 -17.20 -3.68 9.17
CA GLN A 324 -16.48 -4.32 10.27
C GLN A 324 -16.01 -5.76 9.96
N GLN A 325 -15.60 -6.01 8.71
CA GLN A 325 -15.16 -7.34 8.27
C GLN A 325 -13.68 -7.55 8.58
N SER A 326 -13.27 -8.78 8.91
CA SER A 326 -11.85 -9.10 9.08
C SER A 326 -11.10 -8.92 7.75
N LEU A 327 -9.82 -8.56 7.81
CA LEU A 327 -8.99 -8.41 6.62
C LEU A 327 -8.89 -9.73 5.86
N GLU A 328 -8.89 -10.87 6.56
CA GLU A 328 -8.99 -12.18 5.93
C GLU A 328 -10.23 -12.30 5.04
N ARG A 329 -11.41 -11.93 5.55
CA ARG A 329 -12.65 -11.96 4.79
C ARG A 329 -12.62 -11.00 3.60
N VAL A 330 -12.12 -9.78 3.82
CA VAL A 330 -11.95 -8.78 2.75
C VAL A 330 -11.06 -9.33 1.64
N MET A 331 -9.90 -9.88 2.01
CA MET A 331 -8.94 -10.38 1.04
C MET A 331 -9.41 -11.66 0.35
N GLN A 332 -10.22 -12.51 0.98
CA GLN A 332 -10.89 -13.62 0.27
C GLN A 332 -11.73 -13.10 -0.89
N VAL A 333 -12.68 -12.19 -0.61
CA VAL A 333 -13.59 -11.61 -1.62
C VAL A 333 -12.82 -10.89 -2.72
N VAL A 334 -11.85 -10.05 -2.34
CA VAL A 334 -11.02 -9.29 -3.28
C VAL A 334 -10.14 -10.24 -4.11
N SER A 335 -9.60 -11.30 -3.52
CA SER A 335 -8.71 -12.23 -4.21
C SER A 335 -9.40 -13.01 -5.34
N ARG A 336 -10.67 -13.36 -5.15
CA ARG A 336 -11.50 -14.03 -6.17
C ARG A 336 -11.76 -13.11 -7.36
N TRP A 337 -12.09 -11.86 -7.08
CA TRP A 337 -12.41 -10.87 -8.12
C TRP A 337 -11.19 -10.41 -8.93
N TYR A 338 -10.02 -10.27 -8.30
CA TYR A 338 -8.80 -9.89 -9.03
C TYR A 338 -7.97 -11.08 -9.49
N ASP A 339 -8.44 -12.31 -9.21
CA ASP A 339 -7.73 -13.56 -9.47
C ASP A 339 -6.28 -13.53 -8.94
N VAL A 340 -6.13 -13.23 -7.66
CA VAL A 340 -4.84 -13.15 -6.97
C VAL A 340 -4.78 -14.16 -5.84
N LYS A 341 -3.57 -14.54 -5.46
CA LYS A 341 -3.30 -15.33 -4.27
C LYS A 341 -2.91 -14.39 -3.13
N VAL A 342 -3.46 -14.61 -1.95
CA VAL A 342 -3.14 -13.80 -0.76
C VAL A 342 -2.42 -14.67 0.26
N VAL A 343 -1.32 -14.15 0.80
CA VAL A 343 -0.52 -14.81 1.82
C VAL A 343 -0.31 -13.83 2.97
N PHE A 344 -0.91 -14.15 4.11
CA PHE A 344 -0.66 -13.46 5.37
C PHE A 344 0.63 -14.02 5.97
N LYS A 345 1.64 -13.17 6.19
CA LYS A 345 2.86 -13.59 6.91
C LYS A 345 2.67 -13.52 8.43
N ASP A 346 1.82 -12.60 8.88
CA ASP A 346 1.52 -12.36 10.28
C ASP A 346 0.04 -12.68 10.55
N GLU A 347 -0.24 -13.69 11.39
CA GLU A 347 -1.61 -14.13 11.70
C GLU A 347 -2.47 -13.03 12.34
N GLU A 348 -1.85 -12.07 13.04
CA GLU A 348 -2.57 -10.97 13.68
C GLU A 348 -3.24 -10.05 12.66
N THR A 349 -2.63 -9.88 11.48
CA THR A 349 -3.15 -9.00 10.43
C THR A 349 -4.49 -9.48 9.89
N LYS A 350 -4.77 -10.79 9.93
CA LYS A 350 -6.06 -11.37 9.52
C LYS A 350 -7.24 -10.79 10.31
N ARG A 351 -7.02 -10.46 11.59
CA ARG A 351 -8.04 -9.98 12.53
C ARG A 351 -8.33 -8.49 12.42
N ILE A 352 -7.54 -7.74 11.64
CA ILE A 352 -7.76 -6.30 11.45
C ILE A 352 -9.14 -6.10 10.84
N SER A 353 -9.95 -5.25 11.47
CA SER A 353 -11.31 -4.97 11.00
C SER A 353 -11.32 -3.83 9.99
N PHE A 354 -12.07 -4.01 8.92
CA PHE A 354 -12.16 -3.09 7.80
C PHE A 354 -13.60 -2.66 7.55
N THR A 355 -13.79 -1.36 7.31
CA THR A 355 -15.06 -0.78 6.89
C THR A 355 -14.80 0.20 5.76
N GLY A 356 -15.48 0.00 4.62
CA GLY A 356 -15.26 0.84 3.45
C GLY A 356 -16.02 0.34 2.23
N ASN A 357 -16.21 1.26 1.28
CA ASN A 357 -16.88 0.98 0.01
C ASN A 357 -15.94 1.34 -1.14
N MET A 358 -15.80 0.46 -2.12
CA MET A 358 -14.96 0.69 -3.29
C MET A 358 -15.62 0.14 -4.55
N ARG A 359 -15.22 0.66 -5.71
CA ARG A 359 -15.60 0.09 -7.00
C ARG A 359 -14.77 -1.17 -7.26
N ARG A 360 -15.41 -2.19 -7.82
CA ARG A 360 -14.74 -3.45 -8.21
C ARG A 360 -14.08 -3.34 -9.58
N TYR A 361 -14.70 -2.57 -10.47
CA TYR A 361 -14.15 -2.29 -11.78
C TYR A 361 -13.04 -1.25 -11.65
N GLY A 362 -11.82 -1.67 -11.94
CA GLY A 362 -10.61 -0.85 -11.80
C GLY A 362 -9.38 -1.72 -11.57
N ASN A 363 -8.27 -1.08 -11.30
CA ASN A 363 -7.03 -1.75 -10.95
C ASN A 363 -6.99 -2.13 -9.46
N PHE A 364 -6.31 -3.24 -9.16
CA PHE A 364 -6.15 -3.71 -7.78
C PHE A 364 -5.41 -2.69 -6.90
N GLU A 365 -4.57 -1.85 -7.49
CA GLU A 365 -3.88 -0.73 -6.86
C GLU A 365 -4.80 0.18 -6.01
N GLN A 366 -6.03 0.46 -6.47
CA GLN A 366 -7.01 1.23 -5.68
C GLN A 366 -7.39 0.54 -4.38
N VAL A 367 -7.54 -0.79 -4.41
CA VAL A 367 -7.85 -1.59 -3.23
C VAL A 367 -6.69 -1.56 -2.24
N VAL A 368 -5.46 -1.78 -2.73
CA VAL A 368 -4.25 -1.73 -1.90
C VAL A 368 -4.12 -0.38 -1.21
N ARG A 369 -4.22 0.72 -1.96
CA ARG A 369 -4.15 2.07 -1.38
C ARG A 369 -5.17 2.28 -0.27
N MET A 370 -6.41 1.83 -0.48
CA MET A 370 -7.44 1.98 0.55
C MET A 370 -7.13 1.14 1.79
N LEU A 371 -6.68 -0.11 1.63
CA LEU A 371 -6.30 -0.98 2.75
C LEU A 371 -5.06 -0.47 3.49
N GLU A 372 -4.16 0.26 2.83
CA GLU A 372 -3.01 0.89 3.49
C GLU A 372 -3.40 2.13 4.31
N MET A 373 -4.49 2.82 3.94
CA MET A 373 -4.98 4.00 4.68
C MET A 373 -5.47 3.67 6.09
N THR A 374 -5.86 2.42 6.37
CA THR A 374 -6.21 2.01 7.75
C THR A 374 -4.99 1.96 8.69
N GLY A 375 -3.77 2.04 8.14
CA GLY A 375 -2.52 2.03 8.90
C GLY A 375 -2.09 0.61 9.32
N GLY A 376 -0.80 0.44 9.59
CA GLY A 376 -0.25 -0.80 10.15
C GLY A 376 -0.08 -1.98 9.17
N LEU A 377 -0.40 -1.81 7.88
CA LEU A 377 -0.28 -2.86 6.87
C LEU A 377 0.71 -2.51 5.78
N ASN A 378 1.48 -3.51 5.35
CA ASN A 378 2.37 -3.45 4.20
C ASN A 378 1.99 -4.54 3.19
N PHE A 379 1.85 -4.16 1.92
CA PHE A 379 1.57 -5.07 0.82
C PHE A 379 2.81 -5.21 -0.05
N ASN A 380 3.22 -6.44 -0.33
CA ASN A 380 4.22 -6.77 -1.32
C ASN A 380 3.60 -7.64 -2.41
N ILE A 381 3.74 -7.24 -3.68
CA ILE A 381 3.08 -7.90 -4.81
C ILE A 381 4.15 -8.51 -5.71
N GLU A 382 4.07 -9.81 -5.90
CA GLU A 382 4.96 -10.57 -6.76
C GLU A 382 4.10 -11.36 -7.77
N GLY A 383 4.02 -10.85 -9.01
CA GLY A 383 3.11 -11.38 -10.02
C GLY A 383 1.65 -11.28 -9.54
N ARG A 384 0.97 -12.43 -9.41
CA ARG A 384 -0.41 -12.52 -8.90
C ARG A 384 -0.49 -12.95 -7.43
N THR A 385 0.62 -12.89 -6.70
CA THR A 385 0.65 -13.20 -5.25
C THR A 385 0.86 -11.93 -4.45
N ILE A 386 0.01 -11.71 -3.45
CA ILE A 386 0.05 -10.59 -2.53
C ILE A 386 0.46 -11.11 -1.16
N TYR A 387 1.57 -10.59 -0.65
CA TYR A 387 2.04 -10.84 0.70
C TYR A 387 1.65 -9.67 1.59
N ILE A 388 1.01 -9.98 2.71
CA ILE A 388 0.55 -9.00 3.70
C ILE A 388 1.38 -9.17 4.96
N THR A 389 1.99 -8.09 5.43
CA THR A 389 2.73 -8.02 6.71
C THR A 389 2.28 -6.83 7.53
N GLU A 390 2.58 -6.87 8.82
CA GLU A 390 2.54 -5.67 9.67
C GLU A 390 3.62 -4.66 9.22
N LYS A 391 3.39 -3.36 9.48
CA LYS A 391 4.32 -2.26 9.17
C LYS A 391 5.32 -1.98 10.27
#